data_AF-A0A924EUV9-F1
#
_entry.id   AF-A0A924EUV9-F1
#
_cell.length_a   1.000
_cell.length_b   1.000
_cell.length_c   1.000
_cell.angle_alpha   90.00
_cell.angle_beta   90.00
_cell.angle_gamma   90.00
#
_symmetry.space_group_name_H-M   'P 1'
#
loop_
_entity.id
_entity.type
_entity.pdbx_description
1 polymer ?
#
loop_
_entity_poly.entity_id
_entity_poly.type
_entity_poly.pdbx_seq_one_letter_code
_entity_poly.pdbx_strand_id
1 'polypeptide(L)'
;MTAPPGAPFDTSQDPDHVSEKPGAAAFGLLSRAQALADQLRSEVRAEAAALRAEDAAAHIEASRLLADATNVHEDALSVQRSAQARLREAQQEAAQLVGDAADQASLVAAAAERATETLLASTQIEVDDLRNATRAEDLRLRDQAAAGLEQGRENIATLLAEAAAGIAAQQEQVAAELHELREEAVREATSIRTAAQEFAAEAITRADTEASTTHAITTSELTHSRAEIAGLRATAADEISSLRDAATAEADRVLGDAADHMRWTQDTVQSLLSTAEAETTRLRLAGHETNAAHLARRRKQLHNIISRVALRARALTSQAAADAERLRGQADAILDVAQRDTVATRERAAAHAARVIGEADLTAQAALERGQRRLDEAEAGARVLRERAAAEVLRLQTEAHDHRRAVRDEATTTLAAARADANTSRTHARDLLTQARAEVKVLAERRDDITAQLGHLSGVIEALAVPERSAVLAGRCAPDAADIEPTPENATPHLCLTATATTGTR
;
A
#
# COMPACT_ATOMS: atom_id res chain seq x y z
N MET A 1 -15.09 -103.12 33.64
CA MET A 1 -15.88 -104.28 34.11
C MET A 1 -14.92 -105.40 34.46
N THR A 2 -14.71 -105.68 35.74
CA THR A 2 -14.26 -106.96 36.31
C THR A 2 -14.22 -106.81 37.82
N ALA A 3 -14.66 -107.84 38.55
CA ALA A 3 -14.52 -107.94 40.00
C ALA A 3 -13.98 -109.34 40.34
N PRO A 4 -13.33 -109.49 41.49
CA PRO A 4 -13.46 -110.75 42.22
C PRO A 4 -13.72 -110.51 43.73
N PRO A 5 -14.88 -110.90 44.27
CA PRO A 5 -14.89 -111.61 45.55
C PRO A 5 -14.19 -112.98 45.35
N GLY A 6 -13.67 -113.66 46.37
CA GLY A 6 -13.94 -113.51 47.79
C GLY A 6 -14.45 -114.85 48.31
N ALA A 7 -13.52 -115.72 48.73
CA ALA A 7 -13.79 -116.86 49.60
C ALA A 7 -13.38 -116.44 51.03
N PRO A 8 -14.15 -116.81 52.07
CA PRO A 8 -14.09 -118.20 52.54
C PRO A 8 -15.44 -118.78 52.97
N PHE A 9 -15.47 -120.10 53.20
CA PHE A 9 -16.13 -120.65 54.38
C PHE A 9 -15.34 -121.85 54.91
N ASP A 10 -15.10 -121.84 56.22
CA ASP A 10 -14.57 -122.95 57.01
C ASP A 10 -15.75 -123.61 57.75
N THR A 11 -15.75 -124.94 57.83
CA THR A 11 -16.21 -125.73 59.00
C THR A 11 -16.10 -127.22 58.68
N SER A 12 -15.26 -127.95 59.43
CA SER A 12 -15.74 -129.03 60.32
C SER A 12 -14.56 -129.71 61.02
N GLN A 13 -14.46 -129.52 62.34
CA GLN A 13 -13.63 -130.38 63.19
C GLN A 13 -14.39 -131.68 63.48
N ASP A 14 -13.66 -132.73 63.85
CA ASP A 14 -14.09 -133.66 64.89
C ASP A 14 -12.89 -133.85 65.85
N PRO A 15 -13.09 -134.08 67.16
CA PRO A 15 -12.05 -133.87 68.16
C PRO A 15 -11.31 -135.15 68.57
N ASP A 16 -10.17 -134.98 69.25
CA ASP A 16 -9.75 -135.95 70.25
C ASP A 16 -8.98 -135.28 71.41
N HIS A 17 -9.23 -135.72 72.65
CA HIS A 17 -8.73 -135.10 73.88
C HIS A 17 -7.58 -135.91 74.50
N VAL A 18 -6.33 -135.38 74.51
CA VAL A 18 -5.29 -135.88 75.44
C VAL A 18 -4.39 -134.75 76.00
N SER A 19 -4.46 -134.59 77.33
CA SER A 19 -3.47 -134.06 78.29
C SER A 19 -2.65 -132.78 78.00
N GLU A 20 -2.73 -131.86 78.96
CA GLU A 20 -1.97 -130.61 79.04
C GLU A 20 -0.43 -130.79 79.15
N LYS A 21 0.34 -129.91 78.51
CA LYS A 21 1.73 -129.59 78.89
C LYS A 21 2.02 -128.08 78.70
N PRO A 22 2.59 -127.35 79.68
CA PRO A 22 2.69 -125.88 79.63
C PRO A 22 3.58 -125.25 78.53
N GLY A 23 4.32 -126.04 77.74
CA GLY A 23 5.31 -125.51 76.80
C GLY A 23 4.76 -124.90 75.51
N ALA A 24 3.59 -125.35 75.03
CA ALA A 24 3.09 -124.96 73.70
C ALA A 24 2.62 -123.49 73.62
N ALA A 25 2.07 -122.96 74.71
CA ALA A 25 1.50 -121.60 74.74
C ALA A 25 2.56 -120.50 74.50
N ALA A 26 3.77 -120.67 75.04
CA ALA A 26 4.87 -119.70 74.88
C ALA A 26 5.36 -119.59 73.44
N PHE A 27 5.49 -120.72 72.74
CA PHE A 27 5.95 -120.75 71.34
C PHE A 27 4.90 -120.14 70.39
N GLY A 28 3.61 -120.41 70.64
CA GLY A 28 2.48 -119.81 69.92
C GLY A 28 2.23 -118.32 70.23
N LEU A 29 2.91 -117.75 71.24
CA LEU A 29 2.97 -116.31 71.49
C LEU A 29 4.19 -115.68 70.80
N LEU A 30 5.38 -116.30 70.90
CA LEU A 30 6.58 -115.85 70.18
C LEU A 30 6.36 -115.80 68.67
N SER A 31 5.76 -116.83 68.07
CA SER A 31 5.42 -116.84 66.64
C SER A 31 4.50 -115.69 66.23
N ARG A 32 3.50 -115.34 67.06
CA ARG A 32 2.60 -114.19 66.81
C ARG A 32 3.29 -112.85 67.02
N ALA A 33 4.16 -112.72 68.02
CA ALA A 33 4.97 -111.51 68.23
C ALA A 33 5.94 -111.29 67.07
N GLN A 34 6.56 -112.35 66.53
CA GLN A 34 7.42 -112.30 65.36
C GLN A 34 6.64 -111.84 64.12
N ALA A 35 5.48 -112.46 63.85
CA ALA A 35 4.62 -112.09 62.72
C ALA A 35 4.11 -110.64 62.83
N LEU A 36 3.72 -110.18 64.02
CA LEU A 36 3.32 -108.80 64.28
C LEU A 36 4.50 -107.82 64.09
N ALA A 37 5.71 -108.19 64.51
CA ALA A 37 6.90 -107.36 64.34
C ALA A 37 7.32 -107.23 62.86
N ASP A 38 7.20 -108.31 62.08
CA ASP A 38 7.50 -108.27 60.65
C ASP A 38 6.36 -107.64 59.82
N GLN A 39 5.10 -107.72 60.28
CA GLN A 39 3.99 -106.90 59.76
C GLN A 39 4.22 -105.40 60.05
N LEU A 40 4.51 -105.01 61.29
CA LEU A 40 4.82 -103.61 61.63
C LEU A 40 6.05 -103.10 60.86
N ARG A 41 7.04 -103.96 60.57
CA ARG A 41 8.16 -103.62 59.69
C ARG A 41 7.74 -103.46 58.23
N SER A 42 6.78 -104.22 57.71
CA SER A 42 6.29 -104.04 56.34
C SER A 42 5.42 -102.79 56.22
N GLU A 43 4.57 -102.52 57.21
CA GLU A 43 3.75 -101.31 57.32
C GLU A 43 4.62 -100.06 57.43
N VAL A 44 5.57 -99.99 58.38
CA VAL A 44 6.49 -98.84 58.51
C VAL A 44 7.41 -98.68 57.28
N ARG A 45 7.76 -99.77 56.58
CA ARG A 45 8.48 -99.67 55.29
C ARG A 45 7.60 -99.14 54.16
N ALA A 46 6.33 -99.52 54.11
CA ALA A 46 5.36 -99.02 53.13
C ALA A 46 5.01 -97.55 53.39
N GLU A 47 4.79 -97.17 54.64
CA GLU A 47 4.53 -95.78 55.07
C GLU A 47 5.76 -94.89 54.81
N ALA A 48 6.97 -95.35 55.14
CA ALA A 48 8.20 -94.65 54.76
C ALA A 48 8.48 -94.66 53.25
N ALA A 49 7.90 -95.57 52.47
CA ALA A 49 7.97 -95.52 51.01
C ALA A 49 6.95 -94.52 50.44
N ALA A 50 5.74 -94.46 50.99
CA ALA A 50 4.71 -93.48 50.66
C ALA A 50 5.20 -92.04 50.94
N LEU A 51 5.71 -91.78 52.15
CA LEU A 51 6.27 -90.46 52.51
C LEU A 51 7.42 -90.03 51.60
N ARG A 52 8.26 -90.95 51.13
CA ARG A 52 9.32 -90.64 50.14
C ARG A 52 8.77 -90.42 48.72
N ALA A 53 7.67 -91.08 48.35
CA ALA A 53 7.00 -90.86 47.08
C ALA A 53 6.25 -89.51 47.07
N GLU A 54 5.65 -89.12 48.20
CA GLU A 54 5.02 -87.81 48.41
C GLU A 54 6.06 -86.68 48.42
N ASP A 55 7.18 -86.84 49.14
CA ASP A 55 8.29 -85.87 49.13
C ASP A 55 8.92 -85.74 47.73
N ALA A 56 9.12 -86.85 47.02
CA ALA A 56 9.58 -86.81 45.63
C ALA A 56 8.57 -86.13 44.69
N ALA A 57 7.27 -86.38 44.84
CA ALA A 57 6.23 -85.72 44.06
C ALA A 57 6.15 -84.21 44.36
N ALA A 58 6.25 -83.82 45.64
CA ALA A 58 6.32 -82.42 46.05
C ALA A 58 7.58 -81.73 45.52
N HIS A 59 8.73 -82.42 45.50
CA HIS A 59 9.98 -81.89 44.94
C HIS A 59 9.90 -81.72 43.41
N ILE A 60 9.24 -82.64 42.70
CA ILE A 60 8.97 -82.53 41.26
C ILE A 60 8.06 -81.34 40.96
N GLU A 61 6.93 -81.19 41.67
CA GLU A 61 6.01 -80.07 41.45
C GLU A 61 6.61 -78.72 41.88
N ALA A 62 7.41 -78.68 42.96
CA ALA A 62 8.17 -77.48 43.32
C ALA A 62 9.22 -77.10 42.26
N SER A 63 9.93 -78.08 41.70
CA SER A 63 10.89 -77.86 40.60
C SER A 63 10.19 -77.36 39.34
N ARG A 64 9.01 -77.89 39.04
CA ARG A 64 8.16 -77.42 37.94
C ARG A 64 7.67 -75.99 38.16
N LEU A 65 7.10 -75.68 39.33
CA LEU A 65 6.64 -74.32 39.66
C LEU A 65 7.77 -73.29 39.62
N LEU A 66 8.99 -73.70 39.99
CA LEU A 66 10.19 -72.87 39.83
C LEU A 66 10.54 -72.64 38.35
N ALA A 67 10.47 -73.68 37.51
CA ALA A 67 10.69 -73.55 36.07
C ALA A 67 9.62 -72.65 35.41
N ASP A 68 8.34 -72.87 35.71
CA ASP A 68 7.22 -72.06 35.21
C ASP A 68 7.35 -70.58 35.65
N ALA A 69 7.74 -70.32 36.90
CA ALA A 69 8.01 -68.96 37.39
C ALA A 69 9.24 -68.32 36.71
N THR A 70 10.27 -69.10 36.39
CA THR A 70 11.46 -68.63 35.67
C THR A 70 11.11 -68.26 34.23
N ASN A 71 10.35 -69.10 33.53
CA ASN A 71 9.86 -68.83 32.17
C ASN A 71 9.04 -67.53 32.13
N VAL A 72 8.09 -67.35 33.06
CA VAL A 72 7.28 -66.12 33.17
C VAL A 72 8.14 -64.88 33.45
N HIS A 73 9.24 -65.01 34.20
CA HIS A 73 10.18 -63.92 34.43
C HIS A 73 10.99 -63.58 33.17
N GLU A 74 11.48 -64.57 32.43
CA GLU A 74 12.20 -64.36 31.17
C GLU A 74 11.30 -63.74 30.09
N ASP A 75 10.05 -64.19 29.98
CA ASP A 75 9.02 -63.60 29.12
C ASP A 75 8.74 -62.14 29.51
N ALA A 76 8.56 -61.84 30.80
CA ALA A 76 8.37 -60.46 31.26
C ALA A 76 9.57 -59.56 30.92
N LEU A 77 10.80 -60.05 31.09
CA LEU A 77 12.02 -59.35 30.67
C LEU A 77 12.14 -59.24 29.14
N SER A 78 11.64 -60.21 28.38
CA SER A 78 11.60 -60.19 26.91
C SER A 78 10.62 -59.12 26.41
N VAL A 79 9.39 -59.12 26.94
CA VAL A 79 8.38 -58.09 26.68
C VAL A 79 8.90 -56.70 27.05
N GLN A 80 9.50 -56.53 28.22
CA GLN A 80 10.10 -55.26 28.66
C GLN A 80 11.19 -54.78 27.69
N ARG A 81 12.12 -55.66 27.29
CA ARG A 81 13.17 -55.34 26.30
C ARG A 81 12.56 -54.94 24.95
N SER A 82 11.54 -55.65 24.48
CA SER A 82 10.86 -55.32 23.22
C SER A 82 10.12 -53.98 23.28
N ALA A 83 9.49 -53.65 24.41
CA ALA A 83 8.83 -52.37 24.62
C ALA A 83 9.82 -51.21 24.69
N GLN A 84 10.98 -51.40 25.34
CA GLN A 84 12.07 -50.41 25.32
C GLN A 84 12.69 -50.22 23.93
N ALA A 85 12.78 -51.29 23.13
CA ALA A 85 13.25 -51.19 21.74
C ALA A 85 12.30 -50.34 20.90
N ARG A 86 11.00 -50.67 20.87
CA ARG A 86 9.97 -49.89 20.15
C ARG A 86 9.88 -48.45 20.64
N LEU A 87 10.10 -48.19 21.94
CA LEU A 87 10.12 -46.83 22.48
C LEU A 87 11.31 -46.02 21.94
N ARG A 88 12.50 -46.62 21.81
CA ARG A 88 13.69 -45.96 21.23
C ARG A 88 13.51 -45.74 19.73
N GLU A 89 12.98 -46.73 19.02
CA GLU A 89 12.66 -46.67 17.59
C GLU A 89 11.67 -45.53 17.30
N ALA A 90 10.54 -45.47 18.01
CA ALA A 90 9.57 -44.38 17.89
C ALA A 90 10.12 -43.01 18.34
N GLN A 91 11.10 -42.97 19.25
CA GLN A 91 11.80 -41.72 19.62
C GLN A 91 12.76 -41.26 18.51
N GLN A 92 13.44 -42.18 17.84
CA GLN A 92 14.32 -41.89 16.71
C GLN A 92 13.51 -41.45 15.48
N GLU A 93 12.43 -42.16 15.16
CA GLU A 93 11.49 -41.83 14.08
C GLU A 93 10.83 -40.46 14.31
N ALA A 94 10.36 -40.18 15.54
CA ALA A 94 9.83 -38.85 15.87
C ALA A 94 10.89 -37.74 15.83
N ALA A 95 12.13 -38.01 16.22
CA ALA A 95 13.23 -37.04 16.11
C ALA A 95 13.60 -36.76 14.64
N GLN A 96 13.60 -37.80 13.79
CA GLN A 96 13.84 -37.67 12.36
C GLN A 96 12.71 -36.88 11.67
N LEU A 97 11.44 -37.19 11.95
CA LEU A 97 10.30 -36.42 11.44
C LEU A 97 10.32 -34.94 11.87
N VAL A 98 10.84 -34.63 13.06
CA VAL A 98 11.05 -33.24 13.51
C VAL A 98 12.22 -32.56 12.79
N GLY A 99 13.29 -33.31 12.49
CA GLY A 99 14.39 -32.84 11.63
C GLY A 99 13.92 -32.54 10.21
N ASP A 100 13.28 -33.51 9.55
CA ASP A 100 12.72 -33.38 8.21
C ASP A 100 11.75 -32.18 8.14
N ALA A 101 10.88 -32.00 9.16
CA ALA A 101 9.97 -30.86 9.22
C ALA A 101 10.68 -29.50 9.41
N ALA A 102 11.81 -29.46 10.13
CA ALA A 102 12.62 -28.26 10.29
C ALA A 102 13.38 -27.90 9.00
N ASP A 103 13.90 -28.91 8.28
CA ASP A 103 14.54 -28.72 6.98
C ASP A 103 13.53 -28.26 5.93
N GLN A 104 12.32 -28.86 5.88
CA GLN A 104 11.25 -28.39 5.00
C GLN A 104 10.80 -26.97 5.35
N ALA A 105 10.67 -26.61 6.63
CA ALA A 105 10.36 -25.25 7.04
C ALA A 105 11.45 -24.25 6.61
N SER A 106 12.73 -24.65 6.70
CA SER A 106 13.87 -23.84 6.28
C SER A 106 13.93 -23.66 4.76
N LEU A 107 13.63 -24.71 3.99
CA LEU A 107 13.50 -24.65 2.53
C LEU A 107 12.36 -23.74 2.09
N VAL A 108 11.21 -23.78 2.78
CA VAL A 108 10.07 -22.88 2.52
C VAL A 108 10.41 -21.43 2.88
N ALA A 109 11.10 -21.18 4.00
CA ALA A 109 11.59 -19.85 4.36
C ALA A 109 12.54 -19.29 3.28
N ALA A 110 13.59 -20.03 2.92
CA ALA A 110 14.55 -19.64 1.90
C ALA A 110 13.94 -19.55 0.49
N ALA A 111 12.80 -20.20 0.22
CA ALA A 111 12.03 -20.01 -1.02
C ALA A 111 11.18 -18.73 -0.97
N ALA A 112 10.56 -18.42 0.17
CA ALA A 112 9.81 -17.19 0.38
C ALA A 112 10.72 -15.95 0.32
N GLU A 113 11.90 -16.01 0.94
CA GLU A 113 12.92 -14.94 0.88
C GLU A 113 13.30 -14.63 -0.56
N ARG A 114 13.77 -15.63 -1.34
CA ARG A 114 14.09 -15.46 -2.77
C ARG A 114 12.91 -14.97 -3.61
N ALA A 115 11.68 -15.38 -3.28
CA ALA A 115 10.48 -14.86 -3.96
C ALA A 115 10.26 -13.37 -3.64
N THR A 116 10.48 -12.94 -2.38
CA THR A 116 10.40 -11.51 -2.02
C THR A 116 11.55 -10.69 -2.61
N GLU A 117 12.77 -11.22 -2.68
CA GLU A 117 13.90 -10.58 -3.36
C GLU A 117 13.62 -10.40 -4.86
N THR A 118 13.10 -11.45 -5.52
CA THR A 118 12.73 -11.39 -6.95
C THR A 118 11.64 -10.36 -7.22
N LEU A 119 10.61 -10.29 -6.35
CA LEU A 119 9.53 -9.31 -6.45
C LEU A 119 10.00 -7.88 -6.14
N LEU A 120 10.93 -7.70 -5.20
CA LEU A 120 11.56 -6.41 -4.93
C LEU A 120 12.41 -5.95 -6.12
N ALA A 121 13.17 -6.86 -6.75
CA ALA A 121 13.94 -6.56 -7.95
C ALA A 121 13.03 -6.22 -9.15
N SER A 122 11.95 -6.98 -9.40
CA SER A 122 11.04 -6.68 -10.51
C SER A 122 10.32 -5.34 -10.30
N THR A 123 9.80 -5.07 -9.09
CA THR A 123 9.14 -3.80 -8.79
C THR A 123 10.10 -2.61 -8.76
N GLN A 124 11.41 -2.82 -8.51
CA GLN A 124 12.43 -1.78 -8.71
C GLN A 124 12.64 -1.46 -10.20
N ILE A 125 12.74 -2.49 -11.06
CA ILE A 125 12.84 -2.32 -12.51
C ILE A 125 11.60 -1.60 -13.06
N GLU A 126 10.39 -2.07 -12.71
CA GLU A 126 9.12 -1.44 -13.11
C GLU A 126 9.04 0.05 -12.69
N VAL A 127 9.52 0.40 -11.50
CA VAL A 127 9.56 1.78 -11.00
C VAL A 127 10.56 2.64 -11.77
N ASP A 128 11.74 2.11 -12.10
CA ASP A 128 12.76 2.87 -12.84
C ASP A 128 12.43 2.98 -14.34
N ASP A 129 11.80 1.96 -14.94
CA ASP A 129 11.22 2.06 -16.29
C ASP A 129 10.10 3.11 -16.33
N LEU A 130 9.18 3.12 -15.37
CA LEU A 130 8.13 4.14 -15.26
C LEU A 130 8.71 5.55 -15.07
N ARG A 131 9.76 5.70 -14.24
CA ARG A 131 10.49 6.98 -14.08
C ARG A 131 11.13 7.43 -15.39
N ASN A 132 11.74 6.52 -16.14
CA ASN A 132 12.42 6.84 -17.40
C ASN A 132 11.41 7.19 -18.51
N ALA A 133 10.29 6.47 -18.61
CA ALA A 133 9.17 6.82 -19.49
C ALA A 133 8.59 8.20 -19.14
N THR A 134 8.37 8.49 -17.85
CA THR A 134 7.86 9.80 -17.40
C THR A 134 8.83 10.94 -17.72
N ARG A 135 10.14 10.73 -17.56
CA ARG A 135 11.18 11.70 -17.97
C ARG A 135 11.20 11.91 -19.48
N ALA A 136 11.02 10.84 -20.27
CA ALA A 136 10.99 10.93 -21.73
C ALA A 136 9.79 11.75 -22.25
N GLU A 137 8.59 11.57 -21.66
CA GLU A 137 7.43 12.41 -21.99
C GLU A 137 7.58 13.86 -21.48
N ASP A 138 8.15 14.10 -20.29
CA ASP A 138 8.46 15.45 -19.81
C ASP A 138 9.43 16.21 -20.74
N LEU A 139 10.50 15.54 -21.20
CA LEU A 139 11.41 16.10 -22.21
C LEU A 139 10.69 16.38 -23.54
N ARG A 140 9.95 15.39 -24.06
CA ARG A 140 9.16 15.50 -25.30
C ARG A 140 8.12 16.62 -25.26
N LEU A 141 7.47 16.84 -24.12
CA LEU A 141 6.53 17.95 -23.91
C LEU A 141 7.23 19.30 -23.84
N ARG A 142 8.43 19.38 -23.26
CA ARG A 142 9.27 20.59 -23.27
C ARG A 142 9.76 20.93 -24.67
N ASP A 143 10.21 19.93 -25.44
CA ASP A 143 10.64 20.11 -26.83
C ASP A 143 9.47 20.60 -27.71
N GLN A 144 8.27 20.03 -27.53
CA GLN A 144 7.05 20.51 -28.20
C GLN A 144 6.67 21.94 -27.79
N ALA A 145 6.77 22.28 -26.50
CA ALA A 145 6.52 23.64 -26.02
C ALA A 145 7.55 24.64 -26.54
N ALA A 146 8.83 24.26 -26.61
CA ALA A 146 9.90 25.09 -27.18
C ALA A 146 9.71 25.32 -28.68
N ALA A 147 9.38 24.28 -29.45
CA ALA A 147 9.07 24.39 -30.87
C ALA A 147 7.83 25.27 -31.12
N GLY A 148 6.77 25.12 -30.31
CA GLY A 148 5.58 25.98 -30.40
C GLY A 148 5.84 27.45 -30.02
N LEU A 149 6.75 27.71 -29.08
CA LEU A 149 7.20 29.07 -28.75
C LEU A 149 8.03 29.69 -29.87
N GLU A 150 8.91 28.93 -30.52
CA GLU A 150 9.72 29.43 -31.63
C GLU A 150 8.88 29.69 -32.88
N GLN A 151 7.99 28.76 -33.25
CA GLN A 151 7.00 29.00 -34.31
C GLN A 151 6.11 30.22 -33.99
N GLY A 152 5.77 30.43 -32.71
CA GLY A 152 5.09 31.64 -32.25
C GLY A 152 5.90 32.93 -32.49
N ARG A 153 7.21 32.90 -32.27
CA ARG A 153 8.13 34.02 -32.55
C ARG A 153 8.28 34.27 -34.06
N GLU A 154 8.44 33.23 -34.86
CA GLU A 154 8.53 33.32 -36.34
C GLU A 154 7.25 33.94 -36.93
N ASN A 155 6.07 33.49 -36.46
CA ASN A 155 4.78 34.07 -36.86
C ASN A 155 4.67 35.56 -36.46
N ILE A 156 5.07 35.93 -35.23
CA ILE A 156 5.04 37.33 -34.78
C ILE A 156 6.04 38.18 -35.58
N ALA A 157 7.24 37.69 -35.85
CA ALA A 157 8.24 38.39 -36.66
C ALA A 157 7.75 38.60 -38.10
N THR A 158 7.08 37.61 -38.68
CA THR A 158 6.45 37.70 -40.02
C THR A 158 5.36 38.76 -40.04
N LEU A 159 4.41 38.72 -39.10
CA LEU A 159 3.33 39.71 -38.99
C LEU A 159 3.85 41.14 -38.75
N LEU A 160 4.95 41.30 -37.99
CA LEU A 160 5.60 42.60 -37.79
C LEU A 160 6.30 43.09 -39.06
N ALA A 161 6.91 42.21 -39.85
CA ALA A 161 7.52 42.56 -41.13
C ALA A 161 6.46 42.93 -42.18
N GLU A 162 5.35 42.20 -42.26
CA GLU A 162 4.19 42.51 -43.10
C GLU A 162 3.56 43.87 -42.72
N ALA A 163 3.35 44.12 -41.43
CA ALA A 163 2.84 45.40 -40.94
C ALA A 163 3.80 46.57 -41.24
N ALA A 164 5.12 46.37 -41.07
CA ALA A 164 6.11 47.39 -41.41
C ALA A 164 6.15 47.69 -42.92
N ALA A 165 6.07 46.66 -43.77
CA ALA A 165 5.99 46.82 -45.22
C ALA A 165 4.70 47.53 -45.66
N GLY A 166 3.55 47.20 -45.05
CA GLY A 166 2.29 47.87 -45.31
C GLY A 166 2.30 49.35 -44.92
N ILE A 167 2.90 49.69 -43.76
CA ILE A 167 3.09 51.09 -43.32
C ILE A 167 4.02 51.83 -44.28
N ALA A 168 5.13 51.22 -44.73
CA ALA A 168 6.05 51.83 -45.67
C ALA A 168 5.38 52.12 -47.03
N ALA A 169 4.61 51.15 -47.57
CA ALA A 169 3.86 51.32 -48.81
C ALA A 169 2.78 52.42 -48.71
N GLN A 170 2.08 52.51 -47.57
CA GLN A 170 1.13 53.60 -47.31
C GLN A 170 1.84 54.97 -47.23
N GLN A 171 3.03 55.04 -46.63
CA GLN A 171 3.82 56.27 -46.56
C GLN A 171 4.33 56.71 -47.94
N GLU A 172 4.76 55.76 -48.79
CA GLU A 172 5.17 56.04 -50.17
C GLU A 172 3.99 56.51 -51.02
N GLN A 173 2.82 55.87 -50.91
CA GLN A 173 1.58 56.31 -51.57
C GLN A 173 1.18 57.73 -51.16
N VAL A 174 1.08 58.01 -49.85
CA VAL A 174 0.71 59.35 -49.36
C VAL A 174 1.74 60.41 -49.74
N ALA A 175 3.03 60.06 -49.78
CA ALA A 175 4.07 60.97 -50.27
C ALA A 175 3.93 61.28 -51.78
N ALA A 176 3.52 60.30 -52.60
CA ALA A 176 3.22 60.51 -54.01
C ALA A 176 1.96 61.37 -54.22
N GLU A 177 0.87 61.07 -53.51
CA GLU A 177 -0.38 61.85 -53.55
C GLU A 177 -0.16 63.31 -53.12
N LEU A 178 0.60 63.54 -52.05
CA LEU A 178 0.99 64.89 -51.61
C LEU A 178 1.93 65.60 -52.59
N HIS A 179 2.76 64.87 -53.35
CA HIS A 179 3.58 65.46 -54.41
C HIS A 179 2.71 65.87 -55.61
N GLU A 180 1.78 65.03 -56.05
CA GLU A 180 0.87 65.32 -57.16
C GLU A 180 -0.04 66.52 -56.83
N LEU A 181 -0.66 66.53 -55.65
CA LEU A 181 -1.46 67.66 -55.15
C LEU A 181 -0.65 68.96 -55.06
N ARG A 182 0.64 68.87 -54.69
CA ARG A 182 1.53 70.03 -54.66
C ARG A 182 1.87 70.55 -56.06
N GLU A 183 2.13 69.67 -57.03
CA GLU A 183 2.34 70.08 -58.42
C GLU A 183 1.04 70.62 -59.05
N GLU A 184 -0.14 70.13 -58.66
CA GLU A 184 -1.44 70.72 -59.01
C GLU A 184 -1.58 72.13 -58.45
N ALA A 185 -1.43 72.32 -57.13
CA ALA A 185 -1.51 73.63 -56.50
C ALA A 185 -0.48 74.63 -57.05
N VAL A 186 0.71 74.17 -57.46
CA VAL A 186 1.71 74.99 -58.15
C VAL A 186 1.26 75.33 -59.58
N ARG A 187 0.71 74.39 -60.35
CA ARG A 187 0.12 74.66 -61.69
C ARG A 187 -1.03 75.66 -61.61
N GLU A 188 -1.92 75.53 -60.63
CA GLU A 188 -3.03 76.46 -60.41
C GLU A 188 -2.55 77.83 -59.95
N ALA A 189 -1.72 77.91 -58.90
CA ALA A 189 -1.20 79.20 -58.41
C ALA A 189 -0.35 79.94 -59.46
N THR A 190 0.40 79.22 -60.31
CA THR A 190 1.12 79.84 -61.44
C THR A 190 0.18 80.31 -62.55
N SER A 191 -0.90 79.57 -62.85
CA SER A 191 -1.96 79.99 -63.78
C SER A 191 -2.68 81.24 -63.28
N ILE A 192 -3.20 81.22 -62.04
CA ILE A 192 -3.89 82.33 -61.38
C ILE A 192 -3.00 83.57 -61.34
N ARG A 193 -1.72 83.43 -60.96
CA ARG A 193 -0.75 84.53 -60.97
C ARG A 193 -0.52 85.10 -62.37
N THR A 194 -0.48 84.25 -63.40
CA THR A 194 -0.28 84.70 -64.78
C THR A 194 -1.51 85.49 -65.27
N ALA A 195 -2.72 84.96 -65.07
CA ALA A 195 -3.96 85.66 -65.38
C ALA A 195 -4.12 86.98 -64.60
N ALA A 196 -3.69 87.01 -63.34
CA ALA A 196 -3.67 88.24 -62.53
C ALA A 196 -2.63 89.25 -63.02
N GLN A 197 -1.48 88.80 -63.52
CA GLN A 197 -0.46 89.67 -64.14
C GLN A 197 -0.93 90.22 -65.49
N GLU A 198 -1.59 89.41 -66.32
CA GLU A 198 -2.21 89.83 -67.57
C GLU A 198 -3.33 90.84 -67.33
N PHE A 199 -4.25 90.55 -66.39
CA PHE A 199 -5.31 91.47 -65.99
C PHE A 199 -4.76 92.78 -65.39
N ALA A 200 -3.69 92.71 -64.58
CA ALA A 200 -3.03 93.90 -64.05
C ALA A 200 -2.35 94.73 -65.17
N ALA A 201 -1.72 94.09 -66.16
CA ALA A 201 -1.14 94.78 -67.30
C ALA A 201 -2.22 95.43 -68.19
N GLU A 202 -3.35 94.75 -68.41
CA GLU A 202 -4.50 95.31 -69.13
C GLU A 202 -5.14 96.46 -68.34
N ALA A 203 -5.27 96.34 -67.02
CA ALA A 203 -5.77 97.40 -66.15
C ALA A 203 -4.83 98.61 -66.10
N ILE A 204 -3.50 98.40 -66.07
CA ILE A 204 -2.50 99.47 -66.12
C ILE A 204 -2.52 100.18 -67.47
N THR A 205 -2.58 99.46 -68.59
CA THR A 205 -2.63 100.08 -69.93
C THR A 205 -3.96 100.79 -70.19
N ARG A 206 -5.08 100.26 -69.66
CA ARG A 206 -6.38 100.95 -69.66
C ARG A 206 -6.35 102.20 -68.78
N ALA A 207 -5.77 102.13 -67.59
CA ALA A 207 -5.61 103.29 -66.70
C ALA A 207 -4.63 104.33 -67.25
N ASP A 208 -3.57 103.94 -67.97
CA ASP A 208 -2.62 104.86 -68.60
C ASP A 208 -3.22 105.56 -69.83
N THR A 209 -4.07 104.87 -70.60
CA THR A 209 -4.84 105.50 -71.70
C THR A 209 -5.96 106.41 -71.17
N GLU A 210 -6.64 106.02 -70.08
CA GLU A 210 -7.62 106.88 -69.38
C GLU A 210 -6.94 108.08 -68.69
N ALA A 211 -5.78 107.88 -68.07
CA ALA A 211 -4.98 108.96 -67.49
C ALA A 211 -4.40 109.88 -68.57
N SER A 212 -3.96 109.35 -69.73
CA SER A 212 -3.46 110.15 -70.85
C SER A 212 -4.58 110.97 -71.51
N THR A 213 -5.77 110.40 -71.70
CA THR A 213 -6.93 111.15 -72.21
C THR A 213 -7.43 112.17 -71.19
N THR A 214 -7.52 111.81 -69.91
CA THR A 214 -7.84 112.73 -68.82
C THR A 214 -6.77 113.81 -68.65
N HIS A 215 -5.49 113.52 -68.88
CA HIS A 215 -4.42 114.51 -68.82
C HIS A 215 -4.44 115.43 -70.05
N ALA A 216 -4.80 114.94 -71.24
CA ALA A 216 -5.03 115.79 -72.40
C ALA A 216 -6.23 116.73 -72.18
N ILE A 217 -7.35 116.21 -71.66
CA ILE A 217 -8.54 117.00 -71.31
C ILE A 217 -8.23 118.00 -70.20
N THR A 218 -7.65 117.57 -69.07
CA THR A 218 -7.30 118.49 -67.97
C THR A 218 -6.18 119.45 -68.32
N THR A 219 -5.29 119.14 -69.29
CA THR A 219 -4.34 120.12 -69.83
C THR A 219 -5.04 121.14 -70.73
N SER A 220 -6.01 120.72 -71.54
CA SER A 220 -6.91 121.65 -72.26
C SER A 220 -7.62 122.57 -71.28
N GLU A 221 -8.36 122.00 -70.32
CA GLU A 221 -9.08 122.75 -69.28
C GLU A 221 -8.16 123.58 -68.38
N LEU A 222 -6.92 123.17 -68.14
CA LEU A 222 -5.94 123.96 -67.38
C LEU A 222 -5.30 125.06 -68.24
N THR A 223 -5.18 124.91 -69.56
CA THR A 223 -4.80 126.04 -70.44
C THR A 223 -5.94 127.05 -70.56
N HIS A 224 -7.19 126.59 -70.61
CA HIS A 224 -8.39 127.42 -70.54
C HIS A 224 -8.48 128.14 -69.19
N SER A 225 -8.45 127.40 -68.09
CA SER A 225 -8.47 127.92 -66.71
C SER A 225 -7.24 128.76 -66.37
N ARG A 226 -6.08 128.59 -67.03
CA ARG A 226 -4.93 129.50 -66.87
C ARG A 226 -5.12 130.80 -67.66
N ALA A 227 -5.85 130.80 -68.79
CA ALA A 227 -6.27 132.04 -69.42
C ALA A 227 -7.25 132.81 -68.52
N GLU A 228 -8.17 132.12 -67.82
CA GLU A 228 -9.08 132.73 -66.85
C GLU A 228 -8.39 133.14 -65.54
N ILE A 229 -7.51 132.30 -64.98
CA ILE A 229 -6.77 132.60 -63.73
C ILE A 229 -5.64 133.60 -63.97
N ALA A 230 -5.15 133.80 -65.19
CA ALA A 230 -4.38 135.00 -65.52
C ALA A 230 -5.23 136.28 -65.35
N GLY A 231 -6.55 136.18 -65.53
CA GLY A 231 -7.52 137.22 -65.15
C GLY A 231 -7.81 137.29 -63.65
N LEU A 232 -7.86 136.16 -62.92
CA LEU A 232 -8.26 136.12 -61.49
C LEU A 232 -7.11 136.20 -60.48
N ARG A 233 -5.88 135.78 -60.80
CA ARG A 233 -4.70 135.91 -59.92
C ARG A 233 -3.93 137.21 -60.11
N ALA A 234 -4.40 138.04 -61.03
CA ALA A 234 -4.37 139.49 -60.87
C ALA A 234 -5.18 139.97 -59.62
N THR A 235 -5.57 139.06 -58.69
CA THR A 235 -6.44 139.29 -57.50
C THR A 235 -6.29 138.41 -56.15
N ALA A 236 -5.58 137.20 -55.91
CA ALA A 236 -5.56 136.31 -54.60
C ALA A 236 -4.49 135.07 -54.29
N ALA A 237 -4.38 134.40 -53.05
CA ALA A 237 -3.36 133.31 -52.54
C ALA A 237 -3.65 132.27 -51.28
N ASP A 238 -2.74 131.30 -50.81
CA ASP A 238 -2.97 129.94 -50.05
C ASP A 238 -1.83 129.10 -49.17
N GLU A 239 -2.05 128.24 -48.05
CA GLU A 239 -1.06 127.37 -47.14
C GLU A 239 -1.54 126.17 -46.09
N ILE A 240 -0.73 125.15 -45.48
CA ILE A 240 -0.95 124.16 -44.23
C ILE A 240 0.08 122.93 -43.76
N SER A 241 0.18 122.29 -42.49
CA SER A 241 0.71 120.84 -42.03
C SER A 241 1.04 120.36 -40.47
N SER A 242 1.18 119.03 -39.97
CA SER A 242 1.78 118.46 -38.60
C SER A 242 1.74 116.88 -38.03
N LEU A 243 2.60 116.41 -37.00
CA LEU A 243 2.56 115.36 -35.79
C LEU A 243 2.95 113.74 -35.64
N ARG A 244 3.37 113.09 -34.43
CA ARG A 244 3.72 111.57 -34.08
C ARG A 244 4.16 111.00 -32.56
N ASP A 245 4.09 109.63 -32.15
CA ASP A 245 5.02 108.63 -31.29
C ASP A 245 4.74 107.70 -29.92
N ALA A 246 5.51 106.55 -29.60
CA ALA A 246 5.98 105.72 -28.32
C ALA A 246 5.41 104.35 -27.57
N ALA A 247 6.22 103.37 -26.90
CA ALA A 247 5.86 102.12 -25.95
C ALA A 247 6.99 101.10 -25.25
N THR A 248 6.77 100.14 -24.22
CA THR A 248 7.67 98.94 -23.63
C THR A 248 7.23 97.95 -22.36
N ALA A 249 7.84 96.72 -21.97
CA ALA A 249 7.60 95.73 -20.73
C ALA A 249 8.50 94.36 -20.41
N GLU A 250 8.39 93.53 -19.25
CA GLU A 250 8.63 91.97 -18.93
C GLU A 250 9.30 91.32 -17.53
N ALA A 251 9.25 89.95 -17.11
CA ALA A 251 9.71 89.22 -15.77
C ALA A 251 10.13 87.59 -15.59
N ASP A 252 10.20 86.89 -14.35
CA ASP A 252 11.02 85.60 -13.86
C ASP A 252 10.49 84.34 -12.93
N ARG A 253 11.27 83.23 -12.46
CA ARG A 253 10.88 81.95 -11.58
C ARG A 253 11.93 80.96 -10.74
N VAL A 254 11.56 79.79 -10.01
CA VAL A 254 12.39 78.84 -9.04
C VAL A 254 12.05 77.24 -8.75
N LEU A 255 12.74 76.36 -7.85
CA LEU A 255 12.72 74.79 -7.60
C LEU A 255 13.18 74.05 -6.18
N GLY A 256 13.17 72.65 -5.88
CA GLY A 256 13.64 71.89 -4.58
C GLY A 256 13.67 70.30 -4.17
N ASP A 257 12.86 69.32 -4.64
CA ASP A 257 12.55 68.02 -3.88
C ASP A 257 13.18 66.64 -4.32
N ALA A 258 14.45 66.33 -4.01
CA ALA A 258 15.16 65.16 -4.58
C ALA A 258 15.53 63.98 -3.63
N ALA A 259 14.85 63.77 -2.50
CA ALA A 259 15.34 62.89 -1.41
C ALA A 259 14.71 61.47 -1.33
N ASP A 260 13.49 61.25 -1.84
CA ASP A 260 12.65 60.12 -1.39
C ASP A 260 12.96 58.74 -2.01
N HIS A 261 13.87 58.66 -2.98
CA HIS A 261 14.16 57.41 -3.71
C HIS A 261 15.00 56.36 -2.94
N MET A 262 15.41 56.63 -1.70
CA MET A 262 16.18 55.66 -0.88
C MET A 262 15.34 54.74 0.03
N ARG A 263 13.99 54.75 -0.05
CA ARG A 263 13.15 53.71 0.57
C ARG A 263 13.06 52.45 -0.33
N TRP A 264 14.22 51.98 -0.77
CA TRP A 264 14.43 51.27 -2.05
C TRP A 264 14.27 49.74 -2.02
N THR A 265 14.56 49.06 -0.90
CA THR A 265 14.74 47.59 -0.85
C THR A 265 14.25 46.90 0.43
N GLN A 266 13.26 47.47 1.13
CA GLN A 266 12.64 46.78 2.28
C GLN A 266 11.34 46.03 1.95
N ASP A 267 10.69 46.33 0.83
CA ASP A 267 9.70 45.44 0.21
C ASP A 267 10.37 44.41 -0.73
N THR A 268 11.62 44.02 -0.43
CA THR A 268 12.29 42.91 -1.11
C THR A 268 11.66 41.60 -0.65
N VAL A 269 10.60 41.22 -1.36
CA VAL A 269 10.15 39.84 -1.56
C VAL A 269 10.07 39.10 -0.21
N GLN A 270 9.04 39.32 0.62
CA GLN A 270 7.68 38.78 0.41
C GLN A 270 7.68 37.27 0.03
N SER A 271 8.77 36.56 0.34
CA SER A 271 9.11 35.18 -0.05
C SER A 271 8.61 34.13 0.96
N LEU A 272 7.62 34.48 1.79
CA LEU A 272 7.03 33.60 2.81
C LEU A 272 5.50 33.70 2.85
N LEU A 273 4.86 33.52 1.69
CA LEU A 273 3.51 32.98 1.60
C LEU A 273 3.46 31.98 0.42
N SER A 274 2.89 30.78 0.55
CA SER A 274 2.57 30.03 1.77
C SER A 274 2.28 28.57 1.40
N THR A 275 2.96 27.66 2.09
CA THR A 275 2.31 26.63 2.92
C THR A 275 0.91 26.19 2.50
N ALA A 276 0.84 25.15 1.67
CA ALA A 276 -0.31 24.25 1.54
C ALA A 276 0.17 22.85 1.07
N GLU A 277 1.19 22.37 1.78
CA GLU A 277 1.22 20.99 2.30
C GLU A 277 1.25 19.87 1.26
N ALA A 278 2.42 19.69 0.64
CA ALA A 278 2.75 18.43 -0.01
C ALA A 278 3.05 17.34 1.03
N GLU A 279 2.01 16.93 1.76
CA GLU A 279 1.97 15.75 2.62
C GLU A 279 2.30 14.54 1.70
N THR A 280 3.43 13.83 1.95
CA THR A 280 4.17 12.92 1.03
C THR A 280 4.61 11.55 1.65
N THR A 281 3.65 10.69 2.01
CA THR A 281 3.80 9.23 1.99
C THR A 281 2.67 8.60 1.18
N ARG A 282 3.04 7.70 0.25
CA ARG A 282 2.10 6.72 -0.33
C ARG A 282 2.73 5.34 -0.55
N LEU A 283 3.59 4.86 0.36
CA LEU A 283 4.08 3.49 0.31
C LEU A 283 4.67 2.97 1.64
N ARG A 284 4.81 1.63 1.71
CA ARG A 284 5.66 0.80 2.60
C ARG A 284 5.19 0.30 3.98
N LEU A 285 4.55 -0.88 3.95
CA LEU A 285 4.91 -2.08 4.75
C LEU A 285 4.73 -1.96 6.30
N ALA A 286 4.87 -2.99 7.13
CA ALA A 286 4.92 -4.45 6.97
C ALA A 286 3.94 -5.08 8.00
N GLY A 287 3.81 -6.38 8.25
CA GLY A 287 4.53 -7.59 7.80
C GLY A 287 4.46 -8.66 8.90
N HIS A 288 4.15 -9.91 8.57
CA HIS A 288 3.71 -10.96 9.52
C HIS A 288 4.54 -11.19 10.78
N GLU A 289 3.86 -11.25 11.92
CA GLU A 289 4.19 -12.09 13.10
C GLU A 289 2.86 -12.74 13.55
N THR A 290 2.67 -14.06 13.53
CA THR A 290 3.36 -15.25 14.09
C THR A 290 2.85 -15.69 15.45
N ASN A 291 2.50 -17.00 15.50
CA ASN A 291 2.09 -17.80 16.66
C ASN A 291 0.91 -17.24 17.49
N ALA A 292 -0.32 -17.82 17.51
CA ALA A 292 -1.55 -17.13 17.98
C ALA A 292 -2.85 -17.96 17.95
N ALA A 293 -3.99 -17.27 18.19
CA ALA A 293 -5.26 -17.80 18.73
C ALA A 293 -5.10 -18.47 20.11
N HIS A 294 -4.40 -17.77 21.02
CA HIS A 294 -3.92 -18.31 22.29
C HIS A 294 -4.65 -17.72 23.52
N LEU A 295 -4.06 -16.83 24.34
CA LEU A 295 -4.66 -16.08 25.48
C LEU A 295 -5.10 -16.88 26.73
N ALA A 296 -5.53 -18.11 26.51
CA ALA A 296 -6.77 -18.56 27.14
C ALA A 296 -6.96 -20.08 27.27
N ARG A 297 -6.01 -20.95 26.88
CA ARG A 297 -6.04 -22.40 27.25
C ARG A 297 -5.07 -22.73 28.38
N ARG A 298 -3.89 -22.07 28.50
CA ARG A 298 -3.23 -21.97 29.84
C ARG A 298 -4.14 -21.32 30.89
N ARG A 299 -5.00 -20.37 30.48
CA ARG A 299 -6.06 -19.81 31.34
C ARG A 299 -7.28 -20.73 31.55
N LYS A 300 -7.22 -22.01 31.14
CA LYS A 300 -8.27 -23.02 31.33
C LYS A 300 -7.76 -24.37 31.89
N GLN A 301 -6.52 -24.76 31.58
CA GLN A 301 -5.92 -26.05 31.99
C GLN A 301 -5.05 -25.99 33.26
N LEU A 302 -4.76 -24.81 33.80
CA LEU A 302 -4.24 -24.71 35.18
C LEU A 302 -5.36 -25.00 36.24
N HIS A 303 -6.04 -26.19 36.19
CA HIS A 303 -7.28 -26.62 36.97
C HIS A 303 -7.80 -28.22 37.23
N ASN A 304 -7.17 -29.54 37.29
CA ASN A 304 -7.78 -31.12 37.38
C ASN A 304 -7.10 -32.77 38.01
N ILE A 305 -7.49 -34.03 38.96
CA ILE A 305 -6.99 -35.77 39.55
C ILE A 305 -7.42 -37.26 40.79
N ILE A 306 -7.01 -38.79 41.12
CA ILE A 306 -6.87 -40.31 42.26
C ILE A 306 -7.57 -41.98 43.05
N SER A 307 -7.07 -43.39 43.69
CA SER A 307 -7.58 -44.88 44.72
C SER A 307 -7.04 -46.69 45.29
N ARG A 308 -7.46 -47.95 46.23
CA ARG A 308 -7.02 -49.71 46.83
C ARG A 308 -7.55 -51.15 48.05
N VAL A 309 -7.08 -52.61 48.62
CA VAL A 309 -7.51 -54.06 49.75
C VAL A 309 -6.98 -55.87 50.33
N ALA A 310 -7.48 -57.16 51.17
CA ALA A 310 -6.98 -58.79 51.96
C ALA A 310 -7.65 -60.44 52.81
N LEU A 311 -7.17 -61.72 53.70
CA LEU A 311 -7.64 -63.43 54.34
C LEU A 311 -7.19 -64.86 55.63
N ARG A 312 -7.51 -66.40 55.99
CA ARG A 312 -7.20 -67.82 57.17
C ARG A 312 -7.49 -69.74 57.48
N ALA A 313 -7.11 -70.91 58.52
CA ALA A 313 -7.12 -72.76 58.85
C ALA A 313 -7.52 -74.21 60.13
N ARG A 314 -7.07 -75.70 60.53
CA ARG A 314 -7.53 -77.37 61.28
C ARG A 314 -7.02 -78.68 62.61
N ALA A 315 -6.93 -80.25 62.86
CA ALA A 315 -6.24 -81.61 63.91
C ALA A 315 -6.63 -83.28 64.80
N LEU A 316 -5.91 -84.63 65.25
CA LEU A 316 -5.85 -85.97 66.51
C LEU A 316 -5.87 -87.87 66.87
N THR A 317 -5.15 -88.91 67.83
CA THR A 317 -5.12 -90.50 68.79
C THR A 317 -4.89 -92.40 68.93
N SER A 318 -4.20 -93.47 69.83
CA SER A 318 -3.59 -95.09 69.98
C SER A 318 -4.12 -96.58 70.43
N GLN A 319 -5.42 -96.74 70.76
CA GLN A 319 -5.87 -97.87 71.60
C GLN A 319 -6.83 -98.90 70.96
N ALA A 320 -8.12 -98.55 70.77
CA ALA A 320 -9.17 -99.53 70.50
C ALA A 320 -9.11 -100.09 69.06
N ALA A 321 -9.03 -99.18 68.09
CA ALA A 321 -8.04 -99.30 67.03
C ALA A 321 -6.77 -98.58 67.53
N ALA A 322 -5.59 -98.94 67.02
CA ALA A 322 -4.30 -98.20 67.07
C ALA A 322 -3.17 -98.75 67.98
N ASP A 323 -1.92 -98.22 68.12
CA ASP A 323 -1.07 -97.10 67.61
C ASP A 323 -1.38 -96.46 66.25
N ALA A 324 -2.02 -97.19 65.33
CA ALA A 324 -2.55 -96.72 64.04
C ALA A 324 -3.43 -95.43 64.01
N GLU A 325 -3.87 -94.85 65.12
CA GLU A 325 -4.61 -93.58 65.27
C GLU A 325 -3.85 -92.64 66.23
N ARG A 326 -2.80 -93.10 66.93
CA ARG A 326 -1.70 -92.19 67.29
C ARG A 326 -1.04 -91.77 65.97
N LEU A 327 -0.95 -92.71 65.02
CA LEU A 327 -0.57 -92.51 63.62
C LEU A 327 -1.66 -91.79 62.80
N ARG A 328 -2.94 -92.19 62.73
CA ARG A 328 -3.99 -91.32 62.12
C ARG A 328 -4.05 -89.96 62.83
N GLY A 329 -3.74 -89.85 64.11
CA GLY A 329 -3.73 -88.58 64.84
C GLY A 329 -2.54 -87.69 64.54
N GLN A 330 -1.37 -88.30 64.36
CA GLN A 330 -0.18 -87.65 63.83
C GLN A 330 -0.36 -87.31 62.36
N ALA A 331 -0.99 -88.17 61.55
CA ALA A 331 -1.32 -87.95 60.16
C ALA A 331 -2.43 -86.91 60.01
N ASP A 332 -3.44 -86.88 60.89
CA ASP A 332 -4.46 -85.83 60.97
C ASP A 332 -3.83 -84.50 61.36
N ALA A 333 -2.87 -84.51 62.30
CA ALA A 333 -2.10 -83.33 62.66
C ALA A 333 -1.14 -82.88 61.54
N ILE A 334 -0.55 -83.81 60.76
CA ILE A 334 0.31 -83.51 59.61
C ILE A 334 -0.52 -83.01 58.43
N LEU A 335 -1.65 -83.65 58.11
CA LEU A 335 -2.62 -83.23 57.12
C LEU A 335 -3.27 -81.91 57.51
N ASP A 336 -3.55 -81.69 58.79
CA ASP A 336 -3.95 -80.39 59.33
C ASP A 336 -2.87 -79.33 59.12
N VAL A 337 -1.63 -79.58 59.55
CA VAL A 337 -0.51 -78.64 59.36
C VAL A 337 -0.28 -78.36 57.87
N ALA A 338 -0.34 -79.37 57.01
CA ALA A 338 -0.22 -79.24 55.56
C ALA A 338 -1.43 -78.52 54.93
N GLN A 339 -2.66 -78.75 55.43
CA GLN A 339 -3.86 -78.05 54.96
C GLN A 339 -3.88 -76.60 55.45
N ARG A 340 -3.34 -76.31 56.64
CA ARG A 340 -3.09 -74.95 57.14
C ARG A 340 -2.00 -74.27 56.33
N ASP A 341 -0.88 -74.92 56.03
CA ASP A 341 0.21 -74.30 55.27
C ASP A 341 -0.13 -74.15 53.78
N THR A 342 -0.85 -75.08 53.15
CA THR A 342 -1.38 -74.87 51.79
C THR A 342 -2.42 -73.75 51.75
N VAL A 343 -3.31 -73.63 52.73
CA VAL A 343 -4.20 -72.47 52.86
C VAL A 343 -3.40 -71.18 53.06
N ALA A 344 -2.45 -71.15 54.01
CA ALA A 344 -1.62 -69.98 54.28
C ALA A 344 -0.68 -69.62 53.12
N THR A 345 -0.24 -70.60 52.31
CA THR A 345 0.53 -70.40 51.07
C THR A 345 -0.37 -69.84 49.98
N ARG A 346 -1.58 -70.37 49.80
CA ARG A 346 -2.58 -69.83 48.87
C ARG A 346 -2.99 -68.41 49.23
N GLU A 347 -3.13 -68.10 50.52
CA GLU A 347 -3.45 -66.76 51.02
C GLU A 347 -2.26 -65.80 50.91
N ARG A 348 -1.03 -66.24 51.20
CA ARG A 348 0.20 -65.48 50.90
C ARG A 348 0.32 -65.16 49.41
N ALA A 349 0.06 -66.14 48.53
CA ALA A 349 0.10 -65.99 47.09
C ALA A 349 -0.99 -65.05 46.58
N ALA A 350 -2.25 -65.21 47.03
CA ALA A 350 -3.35 -64.32 46.69
C ALA A 350 -3.11 -62.88 47.19
N ALA A 351 -2.61 -62.71 48.41
CA ALA A 351 -2.26 -61.40 48.94
C ALA A 351 -1.02 -60.78 48.25
N HIS A 352 -0.08 -61.60 47.74
CA HIS A 352 1.00 -61.10 46.89
C HIS A 352 0.49 -60.66 45.52
N ALA A 353 -0.29 -61.49 44.82
CA ALA A 353 -0.91 -61.16 43.54
C ALA A 353 -1.79 -59.90 43.64
N ALA A 354 -2.63 -59.78 44.67
CA ALA A 354 -3.44 -58.59 44.91
C ALA A 354 -2.60 -57.32 45.15
N ARG A 355 -1.43 -57.42 45.81
CA ARG A 355 -0.49 -56.31 45.96
C ARG A 355 0.18 -55.94 44.64
N VAL A 356 0.67 -56.92 43.88
CA VAL A 356 1.31 -56.69 42.57
C VAL A 356 0.33 -56.07 41.56
N ILE A 357 -0.92 -56.56 41.52
CA ILE A 357 -1.99 -55.96 40.70
C ILE A 357 -2.29 -54.54 41.17
N GLY A 358 -2.45 -54.31 42.48
CA GLY A 358 -2.71 -52.97 43.02
C GLY A 358 -1.56 -51.97 42.77
N GLU A 359 -0.32 -52.42 42.83
CA GLU A 359 0.88 -51.61 42.52
C GLU A 359 0.99 -51.32 41.02
N ALA A 360 0.67 -52.29 40.17
CA ALA A 360 0.59 -52.11 38.72
C ALA A 360 -0.54 -51.13 38.33
N ASP A 361 -1.73 -51.26 38.94
CA ASP A 361 -2.88 -50.37 38.74
C ASP A 361 -2.57 -48.93 39.18
N LEU A 362 -1.94 -48.75 40.34
CA LEU A 362 -1.50 -47.44 40.83
C LEU A 362 -0.42 -46.84 39.92
N THR A 363 0.51 -47.66 39.42
CA THR A 363 1.56 -47.22 38.48
C THR A 363 0.97 -46.83 37.12
N ALA A 364 -0.01 -47.59 36.62
CA ALA A 364 -0.76 -47.29 35.40
C ALA A 364 -1.60 -46.01 35.55
N GLN A 365 -2.31 -45.85 36.66
CA GLN A 365 -3.06 -44.62 36.98
C GLN A 365 -2.12 -43.42 37.03
N ALA A 366 -1.00 -43.51 37.76
CA ALA A 366 0.00 -42.44 37.80
C ALA A 366 0.63 -42.16 36.42
N ALA A 367 0.80 -43.16 35.56
CA ALA A 367 1.25 -42.96 34.18
C ALA A 367 0.19 -42.23 33.34
N LEU A 368 -1.08 -42.63 33.42
CA LEU A 368 -2.21 -41.99 32.74
C LEU A 368 -2.40 -40.54 33.21
N GLU A 369 -2.37 -40.26 34.51
CA GLU A 369 -2.46 -38.88 35.03
C GLU A 369 -1.28 -37.99 34.61
N ARG A 370 -0.08 -38.56 34.42
CA ARG A 370 1.08 -37.82 33.89
C ARG A 370 0.96 -37.60 32.39
N GLY A 371 0.43 -38.58 31.65
CA GLY A 371 0.08 -38.43 30.24
C GLY A 371 -0.97 -37.35 30.02
N GLN A 372 -2.07 -37.41 30.78
CA GLN A 372 -3.15 -36.43 30.73
C GLN A 372 -2.67 -35.03 31.12
N ARG A 373 -1.93 -34.86 32.22
CA ARG A 373 -1.32 -33.56 32.56
C ARG A 373 -0.39 -33.03 31.47
N ARG A 374 0.39 -33.88 30.80
CA ARG A 374 1.24 -33.46 29.67
C ARG A 374 0.43 -33.10 28.42
N LEU A 375 -0.65 -33.81 28.12
CA LEU A 375 -1.60 -33.45 27.05
C LEU A 375 -2.29 -32.12 27.37
N ASP A 376 -2.76 -31.94 28.61
CA ASP A 376 -3.36 -30.71 29.09
C ASP A 376 -2.35 -29.54 29.05
N GLU A 377 -1.10 -29.72 29.49
CA GLU A 377 -0.08 -28.66 29.41
C GLU A 377 0.39 -28.35 27.97
N ALA A 378 0.36 -29.35 27.08
CA ALA A 378 0.66 -29.21 25.66
C ALA A 378 -0.49 -28.53 24.91
N GLU A 379 -1.75 -28.93 25.13
CA GLU A 379 -2.94 -28.22 24.66
C GLU A 379 -2.94 -26.78 25.18
N ALA A 380 -2.67 -26.61 26.47
CA ALA A 380 -2.58 -25.31 27.11
C ALA A 380 -1.47 -24.49 26.45
N GLY A 381 -0.33 -25.09 26.12
CA GLY A 381 0.76 -24.49 25.35
C GLY A 381 0.38 -24.16 23.89
N ALA A 382 -0.45 -25.00 23.27
CA ALA A 382 -0.98 -24.86 21.91
C ALA A 382 -2.20 -23.94 21.80
N ARG A 383 -2.67 -23.38 22.94
CA ARG A 383 -3.45 -22.14 23.04
C ARG A 383 -2.93 -21.37 24.27
N VAL A 384 -1.69 -20.87 24.12
CA VAL A 384 -0.61 -20.68 25.13
C VAL A 384 0.70 -20.10 24.57
N LEU A 385 1.81 -20.81 24.81
CA LEU A 385 3.15 -20.25 25.00
C LEU A 385 3.71 -19.56 23.75
N ARG A 386 3.26 -19.98 22.56
CA ARG A 386 3.53 -19.30 21.29
C ARG A 386 2.63 -18.05 21.17
N GLU A 387 2.87 -17.01 21.98
CA GLU A 387 2.12 -15.74 21.97
C GLU A 387 2.15 -15.02 20.59
N ARG A 388 1.11 -14.22 20.25
CA ARG A 388 0.97 -13.20 19.17
C ARG A 388 -0.10 -13.40 18.04
N ALA A 389 0.13 -14.11 16.93
CA ALA A 389 -0.58 -14.08 15.63
C ALA A 389 -2.08 -13.79 15.52
N ALA A 390 -2.98 -14.09 16.47
CA ALA A 390 -4.36 -13.61 16.30
C ALA A 390 -4.38 -12.09 16.52
N ALA A 391 -3.99 -11.67 17.72
CA ALA A 391 -3.80 -10.27 18.07
C ALA A 391 -2.69 -9.59 17.27
N GLU A 392 -1.70 -10.34 16.77
CA GLU A 392 -0.55 -9.78 16.06
C GLU A 392 -0.74 -9.70 14.55
N VAL A 393 -1.38 -10.69 13.90
CA VAL A 393 -1.87 -10.47 12.53
C VAL A 393 -2.94 -9.37 12.55
N LEU A 394 -3.71 -9.21 13.62
CA LEU A 394 -4.57 -8.03 13.81
C LEU A 394 -3.76 -6.74 14.06
N ARG A 395 -2.69 -6.74 14.87
CA ARG A 395 -1.79 -5.59 15.05
C ARG A 395 -1.22 -5.15 13.71
N LEU A 396 -0.71 -6.09 12.93
CA LEU A 396 -0.04 -5.85 11.66
C LEU A 396 -1.01 -5.61 10.50
N GLN A 397 -2.24 -6.13 10.57
CA GLN A 397 -3.32 -5.67 9.69
C GLN A 397 -3.68 -4.22 10.02
N THR A 398 -3.79 -3.87 11.31
CA THR A 398 -4.09 -2.50 11.77
C THR A 398 -2.98 -1.55 11.36
N GLU A 399 -1.71 -1.85 11.68
CA GLU A 399 -0.54 -1.08 11.24
C GLU A 399 -0.46 -1.01 9.72
N ALA A 400 -0.66 -2.10 8.98
CA ALA A 400 -0.72 -2.03 7.51
C ALA A 400 -1.95 -1.27 6.99
N HIS A 401 -3.03 -1.09 7.76
CA HIS A 401 -4.21 -0.30 7.40
C HIS A 401 -4.03 1.19 7.72
N ASP A 402 -3.48 1.52 8.88
CA ASP A 402 -3.20 2.88 9.32
C ASP A 402 -1.97 3.45 8.60
N HIS A 403 -0.94 2.63 8.37
CA HIS A 403 0.12 2.95 7.41
C HIS A 403 -0.51 3.23 6.05
N ARG A 404 -1.39 2.36 5.50
CA ARG A 404 -2.13 2.60 4.24
C ARG A 404 -3.04 3.85 4.25
N ARG A 405 -3.39 4.40 5.42
CA ARG A 405 -4.19 5.63 5.56
C ARG A 405 -3.31 6.87 5.55
N ALA A 406 -2.25 6.92 6.36
CA ALA A 406 -1.19 7.92 6.21
C ALA A 406 -0.73 7.94 4.74
N VAL A 407 -0.42 6.77 4.20
CA VAL A 407 -0.12 6.51 2.78
C VAL A 407 -1.19 6.94 1.77
N ARG A 408 -2.41 7.27 2.18
CA ARG A 408 -3.43 7.83 1.27
C ARG A 408 -3.52 9.34 1.44
N ASP A 409 -3.51 9.77 2.70
CA ASP A 409 -3.81 11.14 3.12
C ASP A 409 -2.60 12.03 2.82
N GLU A 410 -1.41 11.56 3.19
CA GLU A 410 -0.07 12.01 2.78
C GLU A 410 0.23 11.71 1.28
N ALA A 411 -0.80 11.65 0.43
CA ALA A 411 -0.67 11.86 -1.01
C ALA A 411 -1.87 12.61 -1.61
N THR A 412 -3.03 12.62 -0.95
CA THR A 412 -4.10 13.56 -1.31
C THR A 412 -3.64 15.01 -1.15
N THR A 413 -2.78 15.32 -0.18
CA THR A 413 -2.31 16.69 0.04
C THR A 413 -1.07 17.03 -0.81
N THR A 414 -0.14 16.09 -1.12
CA THR A 414 0.78 16.24 -2.29
C THR A 414 0.03 16.66 -3.56
N LEU A 415 -1.12 16.02 -3.82
CA LEU A 415 -1.95 16.31 -4.98
C LEU A 415 -2.78 17.61 -4.82
N ALA A 416 -3.04 18.06 -3.60
CA ALA A 416 -3.65 19.37 -3.31
C ALA A 416 -2.64 20.51 -3.47
N ALA A 417 -1.43 20.38 -2.93
CA ALA A 417 -0.31 21.30 -3.08
C ALA A 417 0.02 21.53 -4.56
N ALA A 418 0.26 20.45 -5.32
CA ALA A 418 0.53 20.54 -6.76
C ALA A 418 -0.62 21.18 -7.56
N ARG A 419 -1.87 21.09 -7.08
CA ARG A 419 -3.02 21.81 -7.65
C ARG A 419 -3.05 23.28 -7.25
N ALA A 420 -2.68 23.62 -6.01
CA ALA A 420 -2.55 24.99 -5.54
C ALA A 420 -1.43 25.71 -6.33
N ASP A 421 -0.23 25.14 -6.39
CA ASP A 421 0.91 25.66 -7.15
C ASP A 421 0.57 25.87 -8.63
N ALA A 422 -0.08 24.88 -9.26
CA ALA A 422 -0.53 24.98 -10.65
C ALA A 422 -1.62 26.06 -10.84
N ASN A 423 -2.43 26.36 -9.82
CA ASN A 423 -3.41 27.44 -9.87
C ASN A 423 -2.78 28.82 -9.61
N THR A 424 -1.80 28.92 -8.72
CA THR A 424 -0.96 30.11 -8.53
C THR A 424 -0.23 30.45 -9.83
N SER A 425 0.42 29.47 -10.46
CA SER A 425 1.08 29.60 -11.76
C SER A 425 0.11 30.05 -12.87
N ARG A 426 -1.09 29.45 -12.97
CA ARG A 426 -2.14 29.89 -13.91
C ARG A 426 -2.67 31.30 -13.63
N THR A 427 -2.65 31.74 -12.37
CA THR A 427 -3.12 33.09 -11.99
C THR A 427 -2.07 34.10 -12.38
N HIS A 428 -0.82 33.91 -11.95
CA HIS A 428 0.34 34.71 -12.37
C HIS A 428 0.47 34.82 -13.91
N ALA A 429 0.23 33.73 -14.65
CA ALA A 429 0.21 33.75 -16.11
C ALA A 429 -0.95 34.59 -16.70
N ARG A 430 -2.14 34.59 -16.08
CA ARG A 430 -3.26 35.46 -16.47
C ARG A 430 -2.99 36.92 -16.12
N ASP A 431 -2.34 37.18 -14.99
CA ASP A 431 -2.01 38.53 -14.54
C ASP A 431 -0.98 39.15 -15.48
N LEU A 432 0.09 38.42 -15.83
CA LEU A 432 1.05 38.81 -16.88
C LEU A 432 0.38 39.05 -18.24
N LEU A 433 -0.54 38.17 -18.68
CA LEU A 433 -1.29 38.37 -19.93
C LEU A 433 -2.25 39.56 -19.86
N THR A 434 -2.76 39.91 -18.68
CA THR A 434 -3.64 41.07 -18.46
C THR A 434 -2.84 42.37 -18.43
N GLN A 435 -1.66 42.36 -17.79
CA GLN A 435 -0.69 43.45 -17.85
C GLN A 435 -0.23 43.69 -19.29
N ALA A 436 0.22 42.66 -20.01
CA ALA A 436 0.64 42.79 -21.41
C ALA A 436 -0.48 43.33 -22.32
N ARG A 437 -1.75 42.94 -22.08
CA ARG A 437 -2.91 43.51 -22.78
C ARG A 437 -3.17 44.97 -22.40
N ALA A 438 -2.96 45.36 -21.16
CA ALA A 438 -3.08 46.76 -20.72
C ALA A 438 -1.95 47.63 -21.33
N GLU A 439 -0.73 47.12 -21.37
CA GLU A 439 0.42 47.77 -22.03
C GLU A 439 0.18 47.92 -23.53
N VAL A 440 -0.28 46.86 -24.22
CA VAL A 440 -0.69 46.93 -25.64
C VAL A 440 -1.85 47.92 -25.85
N LYS A 441 -2.81 47.99 -24.93
CA LYS A 441 -3.90 48.99 -25.00
C LYS A 441 -3.36 50.42 -24.87
N VAL A 442 -2.46 50.68 -23.91
CA VAL A 442 -1.82 52.01 -23.74
C VAL A 442 -0.95 52.36 -24.96
N LEU A 443 -0.27 51.39 -25.57
CA LEU A 443 0.48 51.58 -26.81
C LEU A 443 -0.44 51.85 -28.02
N ALA A 444 -1.61 51.21 -28.09
CA ALA A 444 -2.62 51.46 -29.11
C ALA A 444 -3.27 52.84 -28.94
N GLU A 445 -3.67 53.22 -27.72
CA GLU A 445 -4.19 54.55 -27.41
C GLU A 445 -3.14 55.63 -27.73
N ARG A 446 -1.86 55.39 -27.40
CA ARG A 446 -0.77 56.31 -27.75
C ARG A 446 -0.48 56.37 -29.26
N ARG A 447 -0.64 55.26 -29.99
CA ARG A 447 -0.60 55.26 -31.46
C ARG A 447 -1.74 56.10 -32.03
N ASP A 448 -2.94 55.92 -31.52
CA ASP A 448 -4.15 56.59 -32.02
C ASP A 448 -4.14 58.09 -31.69
N ASP A 449 -3.60 58.48 -30.51
CA ASP A 449 -3.26 59.87 -30.19
C ASP A 449 -2.23 60.47 -31.16
N ILE A 450 -1.17 59.72 -31.51
CA ILE A 450 -0.18 60.16 -32.51
C ILE A 450 -0.83 60.30 -33.89
N THR A 451 -1.68 59.36 -34.30
CA THR A 451 -2.43 59.43 -35.56
C THR A 451 -3.41 60.61 -35.56
N ALA A 452 -4.06 60.91 -34.43
CA ALA A 452 -4.93 62.08 -34.28
C ALA A 452 -4.14 63.40 -34.29
N GLN A 453 -2.95 63.45 -33.70
CA GLN A 453 -2.05 64.60 -33.76
C GLN A 453 -1.52 64.83 -35.18
N LEU A 454 -1.14 63.77 -35.90
CA LEU A 454 -0.74 63.84 -37.31
C LEU A 454 -1.91 64.25 -38.21
N GLY A 455 -3.12 63.73 -37.96
CA GLY A 455 -4.33 64.13 -38.66
C GLY A 455 -4.73 65.59 -38.38
N HIS A 456 -4.56 66.06 -37.14
CA HIS A 456 -4.76 67.47 -36.80
C HIS A 456 -3.71 68.37 -37.45
N LEU A 457 -2.43 67.96 -37.48
CA LEU A 457 -1.39 68.67 -38.23
C LEU A 457 -1.70 68.72 -39.73
N SER A 458 -2.19 67.62 -40.32
CA SER A 458 -2.64 67.57 -41.71
C SER A 458 -3.81 68.53 -41.96
N GLY A 459 -4.84 68.50 -41.10
CA GLY A 459 -5.99 69.41 -41.20
C GLY A 459 -5.66 70.87 -40.89
N VAL A 460 -4.60 71.16 -40.13
CA VAL A 460 -4.07 72.52 -39.93
C VAL A 460 -3.25 72.97 -41.14
N ILE A 461 -2.49 72.08 -41.79
CA ILE A 461 -1.84 72.36 -43.08
C ILE A 461 -2.90 72.64 -44.16
N GLU A 462 -3.99 71.87 -44.19
CA GLU A 462 -5.12 72.04 -45.10
C GLU A 462 -5.93 73.32 -44.79
N ALA A 463 -6.15 73.67 -43.52
CA ALA A 463 -6.80 74.93 -43.12
C ALA A 463 -5.90 76.17 -43.28
N LEU A 464 -4.59 76.00 -43.42
CA LEU A 464 -3.63 77.04 -43.81
C LEU A 464 -3.41 77.09 -45.33
N ALA A 465 -3.88 76.09 -46.09
CA ALA A 465 -3.98 76.16 -47.54
C ALA A 465 -5.22 76.98 -47.92
N VAL A 466 -5.03 78.05 -48.70
CA VAL A 466 -6.13 78.92 -49.14
C VAL A 466 -6.90 78.23 -50.28
N PRO A 467 -8.22 77.99 -50.16
CA PRO A 467 -8.97 77.23 -51.16
C PRO A 467 -9.39 78.10 -52.36
N GLU A 468 -8.68 77.94 -53.49
CA GLU A 468 -9.13 78.41 -54.81
C GLU A 468 -9.98 77.31 -55.49
N ARG A 469 -11.30 77.40 -55.33
CA ARG A 469 -12.34 76.87 -56.25
C ARG A 469 -12.24 75.41 -56.75
N SER A 470 -12.51 74.43 -55.89
CA SER A 470 -12.93 73.10 -56.37
C SER A 470 -14.42 73.08 -56.79
N ALA A 471 -14.70 73.40 -58.06
CA ALA A 471 -16.03 73.23 -58.65
C ALA A 471 -15.94 72.76 -60.12
N VAL A 472 -16.70 71.72 -60.45
CA VAL A 472 -16.76 71.04 -61.77
C VAL A 472 -15.51 70.24 -62.15
N LEU A 473 -15.61 68.91 -61.98
CA LEU A 473 -15.58 67.98 -63.12
C LEU A 473 -16.17 66.60 -62.74
N ALA A 474 -17.36 66.29 -63.24
CA ALA A 474 -17.91 64.94 -63.21
C ALA A 474 -17.59 64.24 -64.55
N GLY A 475 -16.73 63.20 -64.54
CA GLY A 475 -15.92 62.90 -65.74
C GLY A 475 -15.65 61.45 -66.16
N ARG A 476 -16.13 60.41 -65.45
CA ARG A 476 -16.06 58.96 -65.82
C ARG A 476 -14.66 58.35 -66.10
N CYS A 477 -14.35 57.26 -65.39
CA CYS A 477 -14.25 55.94 -66.03
C CYS A 477 -14.54 54.82 -65.00
N ALA A 478 -14.71 53.58 -65.47
CA ALA A 478 -15.00 52.41 -64.65
C ALA A 478 -13.80 51.44 -64.59
N PRO A 479 -13.85 50.45 -63.68
CA PRO A 479 -13.78 49.06 -64.16
C PRO A 479 -15.00 48.23 -63.73
N ASP A 480 -15.13 47.03 -64.31
CA ASP A 480 -16.26 46.12 -64.08
C ASP A 480 -16.37 45.63 -62.63
N ALA A 481 -17.61 45.60 -62.13
CA ALA A 481 -17.98 44.77 -60.98
C ALA A 481 -18.55 43.46 -61.51
N ALA A 482 -17.77 42.38 -61.44
CA ALA A 482 -18.25 41.02 -61.65
C ALA A 482 -18.77 40.44 -60.33
N ASP A 483 -19.86 39.67 -60.39
CA ASP A 483 -20.61 39.25 -59.21
C ASP A 483 -19.82 38.33 -58.26
N ILE A 484 -19.92 38.61 -56.96
CA ILE A 484 -19.65 37.65 -55.88
C ILE A 484 -20.92 37.56 -55.04
N GLU A 485 -21.57 36.39 -55.07
CA GLU A 485 -22.81 36.15 -54.33
C GLU A 485 -22.59 36.21 -52.81
N PRO A 486 -23.57 36.72 -52.03
CA PRO A 486 -23.53 36.60 -50.58
C PRO A 486 -23.72 35.12 -50.19
N THR A 487 -22.83 34.59 -49.35
CA THR A 487 -22.95 33.26 -48.75
C THR A 487 -23.48 33.33 -47.31
N PRO A 488 -24.79 33.17 -47.10
CA PRO A 488 -25.35 32.72 -45.82
C PRO A 488 -25.40 31.18 -45.76
N GLU A 489 -26.13 30.68 -44.76
CA GLU A 489 -26.57 29.29 -44.56
C GLU A 489 -25.57 28.33 -43.88
N ASN A 490 -25.87 28.08 -42.60
CA ASN A 490 -25.29 27.05 -41.75
C ASN A 490 -25.38 25.64 -42.39
N ALA A 491 -24.29 24.89 -42.33
CA ALA A 491 -24.29 23.45 -42.59
C ALA A 491 -23.56 22.66 -41.49
N THR A 492 -24.17 22.57 -40.31
CA THR A 492 -23.81 21.49 -39.35
C THR A 492 -24.49 20.19 -39.77
N PRO A 493 -23.72 19.09 -39.91
CA PRO A 493 -24.24 17.81 -39.44
C PRO A 493 -23.22 16.98 -38.63
N HIS A 494 -23.66 16.59 -37.43
CA HIS A 494 -23.36 15.30 -36.78
C HIS A 494 -21.94 14.72 -36.84
N LEU A 495 -21.10 15.09 -35.86
CA LEU A 495 -20.13 14.14 -35.32
C LEU A 495 -20.85 13.13 -34.41
N CYS A 496 -20.91 11.86 -34.84
CA CYS A 496 -21.52 10.79 -34.08
C CYS A 496 -20.65 10.36 -32.88
N LEU A 497 -20.99 10.83 -31.68
CA LEU A 497 -20.45 10.30 -30.42
C LEU A 497 -21.00 8.89 -30.13
N THR A 498 -20.33 7.86 -30.65
CA THR A 498 -20.56 6.47 -30.22
C THR A 498 -19.91 6.21 -28.86
N ALA A 499 -20.63 6.51 -27.78
CA ALA A 499 -20.18 6.21 -26.42
C ALA A 499 -20.25 4.70 -26.13
N THR A 500 -19.10 4.02 -26.14
CA THR A 500 -18.96 2.63 -25.69
C THR A 500 -18.91 2.56 -24.16
N ALA A 501 -20.08 2.47 -23.53
CA ALA A 501 -20.21 2.34 -22.08
C ALA A 501 -19.60 1.00 -21.60
N THR A 502 -18.49 1.07 -20.87
CA THR A 502 -17.86 -0.10 -20.23
C THR A 502 -18.55 -0.42 -18.90
N THR A 503 -19.72 -1.06 -18.95
CA THR A 503 -20.37 -1.64 -17.76
C THR A 503 -19.69 -2.96 -17.38
N GLY A 504 -18.74 -2.89 -16.44
CA GLY A 504 -18.12 -4.07 -15.86
C GLY A 504 -19.01 -4.72 -14.79
N THR A 505 -19.65 -5.85 -15.11
CA THR A 505 -20.23 -6.77 -14.13
C THR A 505 -20.19 -8.23 -14.62
N ARG A 506 -19.14 -8.98 -14.28
CA ARG A 506 -19.27 -10.03 -13.25
C ARG A 506 -17.90 -10.45 -12.71
#